data_AF-A0A7R9LNH0-F1
#
_entry.id   AF-A0A7R9LNH0-F1
#
_cell.length_a   1.000
_cell.length_b   1.000
_cell.length_c   1.000
_cell.angle_alpha   90.00
_cell.angle_beta   90.00
_cell.angle_gamma   90.00
#
_symmetry.space_group_name_H-M   'P 1'
#
loop_
_entity.id
_entity.type
_entity.pdbx_description
1 polymer ?
#
loop_
_entity_poly.entity_id
_entity_poly.type
_entity_poly.pdbx_seq_one_letter_code
_entity_poly.pdbx_strand_id
1 'polypeptide(L)'
;MTLLLGSVLAPICQTYEWCLIGLIGLIVAVIAYYYISWRNAFSYWKDRHICGPKPIPIFGTFLSTVLKVRPFVEMEWYQKYGRLYGFDSISVRD
;
A
#
# COMPACT_ATOMS: atom_id res chain seq x y z
N MET A 1 10.74 10.72 -49.09
CA MET A 1 9.63 10.07 -48.35
C MET A 1 10.05 9.47 -47.01
N THR A 2 11.32 9.09 -46.81
CA THR A 2 11.86 8.54 -45.54
C THR A 2 12.12 9.58 -44.45
N LEU A 3 12.43 10.84 -44.80
CA LEU A 3 12.74 11.90 -43.83
C LEU A 3 11.53 12.40 -43.02
N LEU A 4 10.32 12.32 -43.59
CA LEU A 4 9.09 12.72 -42.90
C LEU A 4 8.59 11.67 -41.91
N LEU A 5 8.98 10.40 -42.10
CA LEU A 5 8.62 9.32 -41.19
C LEU A 5 9.44 9.39 -39.89
N GLY A 6 10.73 9.73 -39.99
CA GLY A 6 11.64 9.83 -38.83
C GLY A 6 11.34 10.99 -37.89
N SER A 7 10.95 12.16 -38.41
CA SER A 7 10.66 13.35 -37.60
C SER A 7 9.38 13.24 -36.77
N VAL A 8 8.41 12.42 -37.21
CA VAL A 8 7.14 12.17 -36.50
C VAL A 8 7.28 11.00 -35.53
N LEU A 9 8.06 9.97 -35.87
CA LEU A 9 8.26 8.80 -34.99
C LEU A 9 9.20 9.08 -33.82
N ALA A 10 10.23 9.92 -33.99
CA ALA A 10 11.16 10.27 -32.92
C ALA A 10 10.52 10.90 -31.66
N PRO A 11 9.60 11.88 -31.74
CA PRO A 11 8.96 12.45 -30.55
C PRO A 11 7.96 11.48 -29.88
N ILE A 12 7.26 10.66 -30.67
CA ILE A 12 6.40 9.58 -30.14
C ILE A 12 7.27 8.55 -29.39
N CYS A 13 8.46 8.30 -29.91
CA CYS A 13 9.44 7.41 -29.34
C CYS A 13 9.97 7.92 -27.98
N GLN A 14 10.38 9.18 -27.94
CA GLN A 14 10.87 9.80 -26.70
C GLN A 14 9.77 9.86 -25.62
N THR A 15 8.51 10.04 -26.01
CA THR A 15 7.38 10.19 -25.07
C THR A 15 7.08 8.89 -24.32
N TYR A 16 7.22 7.71 -24.97
CA TYR A 16 6.97 6.44 -24.28
C TYR A 16 8.04 6.14 -23.22
N GLU A 17 9.28 6.54 -23.43
CA GLU A 17 10.39 6.29 -22.49
C GLU A 17 10.14 7.01 -21.16
N TRP A 18 9.71 8.27 -21.21
CA TRP A 18 9.38 9.05 -20.03
C TRP A 18 8.13 8.53 -19.31
N CYS A 19 7.11 8.10 -20.05
CA CYS A 19 5.93 7.46 -19.48
C CYS A 19 6.27 6.16 -18.75
N LEU A 20 7.17 5.33 -19.32
CA LEU A 20 7.64 4.10 -18.70
C LEU A 20 8.46 4.38 -17.43
N ILE A 21 9.39 5.34 -17.47
CA ILE A 21 10.17 5.74 -16.29
C ILE A 21 9.25 6.26 -15.19
N GLY A 22 8.25 7.08 -15.54
CA GLY A 22 7.24 7.57 -14.59
C GLY A 22 6.43 6.45 -13.95
N LEU A 23 5.98 5.47 -14.74
CA LEU A 23 5.28 4.29 -14.24
C LEU A 23 6.15 3.43 -13.33
N ILE A 24 7.40 3.18 -13.71
CA ILE A 24 8.35 2.42 -12.89
C ILE A 24 8.61 3.16 -11.57
N GLY A 25 8.82 4.48 -11.61
CA GLY A 25 9.00 5.31 -10.42
C GLY A 25 7.79 5.24 -9.48
N LEU A 26 6.57 5.30 -10.02
CA LEU A 26 5.33 5.13 -9.26
C LEU A 26 5.26 3.76 -8.59
N ILE A 27 5.56 2.69 -9.33
CA ILE A 27 5.55 1.31 -8.81
C ILE A 27 6.56 1.17 -7.67
N VAL A 28 7.79 1.68 -7.85
CA VAL A 28 8.83 1.64 -6.81
C VAL A 28 8.41 2.44 -5.58
N ALA A 29 7.82 3.63 -5.74
CA ALA A 29 7.32 4.43 -4.62
C ALA A 29 6.21 3.70 -3.84
N VAL A 30 5.27 3.04 -4.53
CA VAL A 30 4.22 2.23 -3.90
C VAL A 30 4.82 1.05 -3.13
N ILE A 31 5.80 0.34 -3.71
CA ILE A 31 6.49 -0.78 -3.05
C ILE A 31 7.26 -0.29 -1.82
N ALA A 32 7.96 0.85 -1.92
CA ALA A 32 8.71 1.43 -0.80
C ALA A 32 7.77 1.86 0.34
N TYR A 33 6.67 2.55 0.01
CA TYR A 33 5.63 2.91 0.97
C TYR A 33 5.04 1.67 1.67
N TYR A 34 4.78 0.60 0.91
CA TYR A 34 4.33 -0.68 1.45
C TYR A 34 5.36 -1.29 2.39
N TYR A 35 6.63 -1.36 2.00
CA TYR A 35 7.68 -1.98 2.80
C TYR A 35 7.90 -1.24 4.12
N ILE A 36 7.89 0.10 4.08
CA ILE A 36 8.03 0.95 5.27
C ILE A 36 6.82 0.77 6.19
N SER A 37 5.59 0.84 5.65
CA SER A 37 4.37 0.67 6.44
C SER A 37 4.30 -0.72 7.07
N TRP A 38 4.64 -1.78 6.32
CA TRP A 38 4.67 -3.15 6.82
C TRP A 38 5.72 -3.33 7.92
N ARG A 39 6.94 -2.80 7.73
CA ARG A 39 8.02 -2.86 8.73
C ARG A 39 7.64 -2.14 10.01
N ASN A 40 7.10 -0.94 9.90
CA ASN A 40 6.77 -0.13 11.07
C ASN A 40 5.62 -0.75 11.87
N ALA A 41 4.53 -1.13 11.20
CA ALA A 41 3.37 -1.77 11.83
C ALA A 41 3.75 -3.09 12.50
N PHE A 42 4.35 -3.99 11.73
CA PHE A 42 4.58 -5.35 12.19
C PHE A 42 5.69 -5.41 13.23
N SER A 43 6.77 -4.63 13.08
CA SER A 43 7.85 -4.61 14.08
C SER A 43 7.35 -4.01 15.39
N TYR A 44 6.59 -2.91 15.35
CA TYR A 44 6.14 -2.22 16.55
C TYR A 44 5.31 -3.10 17.50
N TRP A 45 4.38 -3.90 16.96
CA TRP A 45 3.55 -4.81 17.75
C TRP A 45 4.28 -6.11 18.09
N LYS A 46 5.16 -6.61 17.19
CA LYS A 46 5.99 -7.79 17.45
C LYS A 46 6.95 -7.57 18.62
N ASP A 47 7.56 -6.39 18.72
CA ASP A 47 8.48 -6.04 19.81
C ASP A 47 7.77 -6.00 21.18
N ARG A 48 6.44 -5.85 21.19
CA ARG A 48 5.60 -5.87 22.40
C ARG A 48 4.98 -7.24 22.68
N HIS A 49 5.32 -8.25 21.89
CA HIS A 49 4.70 -9.59 21.94
C HIS A 49 3.17 -9.55 21.76
N ILE A 50 2.65 -8.57 21.01
CA ILE A 50 1.22 -8.42 20.76
C ILE A 50 0.91 -8.92 19.33
N CYS A 51 -0.07 -9.81 19.21
CA CYS A 51 -0.58 -10.30 17.93
C CYS A 51 -1.49 -9.26 17.28
N GLY A 52 -1.48 -9.16 15.95
CA GLY A 52 -2.27 -8.16 15.22
C GLY A 52 -2.77 -8.63 13.87
N PRO A 53 -3.88 -8.06 13.35
CA PRO A 53 -4.30 -8.29 11.97
C PRO A 53 -3.23 -7.81 11.00
N LYS A 54 -2.91 -8.66 10.01
CA LYS A 54 -1.97 -8.30 8.94
C LYS A 54 -2.63 -7.26 8.02
N PRO A 55 -2.00 -6.10 7.78
CA PRO A 55 -2.55 -5.11 6.85
C PRO A 55 -2.65 -5.71 5.44
N ILE A 56 -3.78 -5.49 4.76
CA ILE A 56 -3.97 -5.95 3.38
C ILE A 56 -3.12 -5.07 2.45
N PRO A 57 -2.43 -5.63 1.44
CA PRO A 57 -1.69 -4.82 0.47
C PRO A 57 -2.63 -3.75 -0.15
N ILE A 58 -2.15 -2.51 -0.28
CA ILE A 58 -2.84 -1.34 -0.86
C ILE A 58 -3.82 -0.61 0.07
N PHE A 59 -4.60 -1.30 0.89
CA PHE A 59 -5.60 -0.66 1.77
C PHE A 59 -5.33 -0.77 3.27
N GLY A 60 -4.26 -1.44 3.68
CA GLY A 60 -3.96 -1.66 5.09
C GLY A 60 -5.09 -2.42 5.80
N THR A 61 -5.30 -2.10 7.08
CA THR A 61 -6.43 -2.62 7.89
C THR A 61 -7.72 -1.80 7.70
N PHE A 62 -7.67 -0.77 6.86
CA PHE A 62 -8.79 0.14 6.60
C PHE A 62 -9.87 -0.54 5.75
N LEU A 63 -9.49 -1.38 4.78
CA LEU A 63 -10.47 -2.06 3.92
C LEU A 63 -11.42 -2.97 4.70
N SER A 64 -10.91 -3.71 5.70
CA SER A 64 -11.76 -4.52 6.57
C SER A 64 -12.76 -3.67 7.34
N THR A 65 -12.40 -2.44 7.69
CA THR A 65 -13.24 -1.48 8.42
C THR A 65 -14.26 -0.76 7.53
N VAL A 66 -13.98 -0.63 6.23
CA VAL A 66 -14.90 -0.04 5.25
C VAL A 66 -15.88 -1.08 4.71
N LEU A 67 -15.42 -2.31 4.47
CA LEU A 67 -16.26 -3.39 3.91
C LEU A 67 -17.19 -4.01 4.96
N LYS A 68 -16.84 -3.94 6.24
CA LYS A 68 -17.63 -4.49 7.34
C LYS A 68 -17.83 -3.43 8.42
N VAL A 69 -18.99 -3.43 9.04
CA VAL A 69 -19.30 -2.53 10.15
C VAL A 69 -18.34 -2.83 11.32
N ARG A 70 -17.60 -1.81 11.78
CA ARG A 70 -16.54 -1.88 12.81
C ARG A 70 -16.73 -2.92 13.92
N PRO A 71 -17.85 -2.94 14.68
CA PRO A 71 -18.05 -3.89 15.76
C PRO A 71 -17.90 -5.36 15.36
N PHE A 72 -18.32 -5.75 14.15
CA PHE A 72 -18.14 -7.13 13.70
C PHE A 72 -16.67 -7.48 13.43
N VAL A 73 -15.91 -6.53 12.89
CA VAL A 73 -14.47 -6.70 12.62
C VAL A 73 -13.69 -6.80 13.93
N GLU A 74 -14.02 -5.95 14.91
CA GLU A 74 -13.42 -5.98 16.23
C GLU A 74 -13.73 -7.29 16.97
N MET A 75 -14.96 -7.81 16.86
CA MET A 75 -15.30 -9.13 17.40
C MET A 75 -14.52 -10.26 16.74
N GLU A 76 -14.39 -10.26 15.41
CA GLU A 76 -13.58 -11.24 14.68
C GLU A 76 -12.11 -11.22 15.13
N TRP A 77 -11.54 -10.02 15.33
CA TRP A 77 -10.17 -9.86 15.81
C TRP A 77 -10.01 -10.24 17.28
N TYR A 78 -10.97 -9.90 18.13
CA TYR A 78 -10.99 -10.29 19.53
C TYR A 78 -11.03 -11.81 19.69
N GLN A 79 -11.85 -12.50 18.89
CA GLN A 79 -11.91 -13.96 18.88
C GLN A 79 -10.60 -14.59 18.36
N LYS A 80 -9.93 -13.97 17.39
CA LYS A 80 -8.75 -14.53 16.72
C LYS A 80 -7.43 -14.27 17.46
N TYR A 81 -7.26 -13.07 18.02
CA TYR A 81 -6.02 -12.61 18.63
C TYR A 81 -6.12 -12.48 20.15
N GLY A 82 -7.32 -12.57 20.71
CA GLY A 82 -7.59 -12.46 22.14
C GLY A 82 -7.82 -11.02 22.60
N ARG A 83 -7.71 -10.83 23.92
CA ARG A 83 -8.07 -9.56 24.58
C ARG A 83 -7.24 -8.36 24.14
N LEU A 84 -5.98 -8.59 23.77
CA LEU A 84 -5.03 -7.56 23.38
C LEU A 84 -4.54 -7.87 21.98
N TYR A 85 -4.88 -6.99 21.03
CA TYR A 85 -4.35 -7.05 19.68
C TYR A 85 -3.97 -5.66 19.19
N GLY A 86 -2.90 -5.59 18.41
CA GLY A 86 -2.35 -4.36 17.87
C GLY A 86 -2.76 -4.20 16.41
N PHE A 87 -3.43 -3.10 16.07
CA PHE A 87 -3.74 -2.79 14.68
C PHE A 87 -3.40 -1.34 14.39
N ASP A 88 -2.82 -1.12 13.20
CA ASP A 88 -2.50 0.23 12.75
C ASP A 88 -3.76 0.86 12.19
N SER A 89 -4.32 1.80 12.96
CA SER A 89 -5.26 2.77 12.42
C SER A 89 -4.46 3.96 11.91
N ILE A 90 -4.72 4.38 10.67
CA ILE A 90 -4.40 5.75 10.25
C ILE A 90 -5.36 6.62 11.06
N SER A 91 -4.99 6.95 12.30
CA SER A 91 -5.64 8.04 13.00
C SER A 91 -5.05 9.32 12.43
N VAL A 92 -5.91 10.10 11.77
CA VAL A 92 -5.68 11.53 11.69
C VAL A 92 -5.59 11.97 13.14
N ARG A 93 -4.40 12.40 13.56
CA ARG A 93 -4.21 13.02 14.87
C ARG A 93 -5.01 14.32 14.84
N ASP A 94 -6.18 14.29 15.46
CA ASP A 94 -6.90 15.50 15.88
C ASP A 94 -6.11 16.22 16.99
#